data_AF-A0A3L7REZ6-F1
#
_entry.id   AF-A0A3L7REZ6-F1
#
_cell.length_a   1.000
_cell.length_b   1.000
_cell.length_c   1.000
_cell.angle_alpha   90.00
_cell.angle_beta   90.00
_cell.angle_gamma   90.00
#
_symmetry.space_group_name_H-M   'P 1'
#
loop_
_entity.id
_entity.type
_entity.pdbx_description
1 polymer ?
#
loop_
_entity_poly.entity_id
_entity_poly.type
_entity_poly.pdbx_seq_one_letter_code
_entity_poly.pdbx_strand_id
1 'polypeptide(L)'
;MHPSCLPLDKLEQQCRWSFSRASGPGGQHRNKVETAATIEHLASGIRASASEERSQQRNRQVAVHRLRCALAVDYRGSSEEEGSGKAGKPTPSAEELALSPGGSELWQKYCLSGRIRISETNEHFPSLLAELFGAVMADGLDLSKTAERLGTTSTQLVKFFSIYPPALVRINQGLVEQGFSPRVAASKR
;
A
#
# COMPACT_ATOMS: atom_id res chain seq x y z
N MET A 1 -10.64 -9.79 -4.43
CA MET A 1 -9.25 -9.88 -3.91
C MET A 1 -8.51 -8.61 -4.33
N HIS A 2 -7.86 -7.91 -3.39
CA HIS A 2 -7.18 -6.62 -3.66
C HIS A 2 -5.90 -6.84 -4.50
N PRO A 3 -5.56 -5.99 -5.49
CA PRO A 3 -4.45 -6.22 -6.40
C PRO A 3 -3.07 -6.25 -5.71
N SER A 4 -2.89 -5.53 -4.60
CA SER A 4 -1.64 -5.60 -3.81
C SER A 4 -1.38 -6.97 -3.17
N CYS A 5 -2.42 -7.79 -2.99
CA CYS A 5 -2.36 -9.11 -2.37
C CYS A 5 -2.26 -10.24 -3.40
N LEU A 6 -2.32 -9.94 -4.71
CA LEU A 6 -2.25 -10.96 -5.75
C LEU A 6 -0.86 -11.62 -5.80
N PRO A 7 -0.80 -12.93 -6.12
CA PRO A 7 0.47 -13.58 -6.50
C PRO A 7 1.18 -12.78 -7.59
N LEU A 8 2.52 -12.80 -7.56
CA LEU A 8 3.34 -11.95 -8.44
C LEU A 8 2.94 -12.11 -9.92
N ASP A 9 2.79 -13.34 -10.38
CA ASP A 9 2.46 -13.65 -11.78
C ASP A 9 1.12 -13.04 -12.20
N LYS A 10 0.14 -13.00 -11.30
CA LYS A 10 -1.18 -12.43 -11.56
C LYS A 10 -1.16 -10.90 -11.56
N LEU A 11 -0.37 -10.29 -10.68
CA LEU A 11 -0.18 -8.85 -10.66
C LEU A 11 0.55 -8.38 -11.93
N GLU A 12 1.61 -9.09 -12.33
CA GLU A 12 2.39 -8.72 -13.52
C GLU A 12 1.55 -8.78 -14.81
N GLN A 13 0.58 -9.70 -14.91
CA GLN A 13 -0.37 -9.76 -16.04
C GLN A 13 -1.24 -8.50 -16.19
N GLN A 14 -1.42 -7.74 -15.11
CA GLN A 14 -2.23 -6.51 -15.08
C GLN A 14 -1.35 -5.26 -15.23
N CYS A 15 -0.04 -5.43 -15.44
CA CYS A 15 0.92 -4.35 -15.42
C CYS A 15 1.65 -4.21 -16.75
N ARG A 16 2.07 -2.97 -17.04
CA ARG A 16 3.01 -2.66 -18.10
C ARG A 16 4.38 -2.35 -17.51
N TRP A 17 5.39 -3.03 -18.02
CA TRP A 17 6.79 -2.75 -17.70
C TRP A 17 7.41 -1.80 -18.72
N SER A 18 8.25 -0.89 -18.23
CA SER A 18 9.17 -0.12 -19.04
C SER A 18 10.55 -0.09 -18.39
N PHE A 19 11.59 -0.16 -19.23
CA PHE A 19 12.98 -0.15 -18.79
C PHE A 19 13.69 1.05 -19.39
N SER A 20 14.57 1.66 -18.60
CA SER A 20 15.30 2.83 -19.04
C SER A 20 16.68 2.88 -18.40
N ARG A 21 17.53 3.77 -18.92
CA ARG A 21 18.82 4.07 -18.31
C ARG A 21 18.57 4.93 -17.08
N ALA A 22 19.25 4.63 -15.98
CA ALA A 22 19.15 5.45 -14.78
C ALA A 22 19.72 6.86 -15.08
N SER A 23 18.92 7.90 -14.89
CA SER A 23 19.37 9.30 -15.04
C SER A 23 19.95 9.82 -13.73
N GLY A 24 21.13 10.44 -13.77
CA GLY A 24 21.74 11.15 -12.63
C GLY A 24 23.28 11.09 -12.62
N PRO A 25 23.96 11.86 -11.74
CA PRO A 25 25.40 11.79 -11.57
C PRO A 25 25.78 10.37 -11.12
N GLY A 26 26.42 9.61 -12.00
CA GLY A 26 26.72 8.21 -11.83
C GLY A 26 27.86 7.77 -12.73
N GLY A 27 28.59 6.74 -12.30
CA GLY A 27 29.72 6.18 -13.05
C GLY A 27 29.32 5.64 -14.43
N GLN A 28 30.32 5.47 -15.30
CA GLN A 28 30.18 5.08 -16.71
C GLN A 28 29.27 3.86 -16.96
N HIS A 29 29.22 2.92 -16.00
CA HIS A 29 28.37 1.73 -16.06
C HIS A 29 26.87 2.03 -15.85
N ARG A 30 26.51 2.92 -14.91
CA ARG A 30 25.11 3.27 -14.58
C ARG A 30 24.40 3.97 -15.75
N ASN A 31 25.16 4.74 -16.53
CA ASN A 31 24.63 5.46 -17.68
C ASN A 31 24.55 4.58 -18.94
N LYS A 32 25.26 3.44 -18.98
CA LYS A 32 25.34 2.59 -20.18
C LYS A 32 24.26 1.51 -20.24
N VAL A 33 23.79 1.01 -19.10
CA VAL A 33 22.87 -0.15 -19.03
C VAL A 33 21.47 0.30 -18.61
N GLU A 34 20.43 -0.28 -19.25
CA GLU A 34 19.01 -0.02 -18.93
C GLU A 34 18.59 -0.77 -17.66
N THR A 35 19.16 -0.36 -16.52
CA THR A 35 18.90 -1.01 -15.23
C THR A 35 17.66 -0.47 -14.54
N ALA A 36 17.17 0.73 -14.89
CA ALA A 36 15.98 1.30 -14.26
C ALA A 36 14.73 0.55 -14.72
N ALA A 37 13.88 0.19 -13.76
CA ALA A 37 12.66 -0.57 -13.99
C ALA A 37 11.47 0.25 -13.51
N THR A 38 10.48 0.40 -14.38
CA THR A 38 9.22 1.08 -14.09
C THR A 38 8.07 0.12 -14.37
N ILE A 39 7.13 0.02 -13.44
CA ILE A 39 5.94 -0.82 -13.54
C ILE A 39 4.71 0.06 -13.33
N GLU A 40 3.69 -0.17 -14.15
CA GLU A 40 2.42 0.54 -14.09
C GLU A 40 1.27 -0.45 -14.09
N HIS A 41 0.40 -0.37 -13.08
CA HIS A 41 -0.83 -1.14 -13.03
C HIS A 41 -1.88 -0.49 -13.92
N LEU A 42 -2.29 -1.18 -14.99
CA LEU A 42 -3.06 -0.59 -16.08
C LEU A 42 -4.44 -0.12 -15.63
N ALA A 43 -5.15 -0.93 -14.85
CA ALA A 43 -6.52 -0.64 -14.45
C ALA A 43 -6.63 0.56 -13.48
N SER A 44 -5.57 0.89 -12.75
CA SER A 44 -5.57 2.01 -11.80
C SER A 44 -4.71 3.19 -12.22
N GLY A 45 -3.88 3.05 -13.25
CA GLY A 45 -2.88 4.05 -13.65
C GLY A 45 -1.75 4.28 -12.63
N ILE A 46 -1.69 3.51 -11.54
CA ILE A 46 -0.68 3.67 -10.49
C ILE A 46 0.65 3.13 -11.01
N ARG A 47 1.72 3.92 -10.91
CA ARG A 47 3.05 3.60 -11.39
C ARG A 47 4.08 3.66 -10.26
N ALA A 48 5.06 2.77 -10.30
CA ALA A 48 6.23 2.80 -9.45
C ALA A 48 7.51 2.54 -10.25
N SER A 49 8.62 3.10 -9.80
CA SER A 49 9.93 2.92 -10.43
C SER A 49 11.04 2.66 -9.41
N ALA A 50 12.08 1.98 -9.87
CA ALA A 50 13.31 1.74 -9.11
C ALA A 50 14.53 1.78 -10.05
N SER A 51 15.61 2.41 -9.60
CA SER A 51 16.85 2.61 -10.36
C SER A 51 18.09 2.66 -9.47
N GLU A 52 17.96 2.27 -8.21
CA GLU A 52 18.99 2.37 -7.19
C GLU A 52 20.07 1.32 -7.36
N GLU A 53 19.69 0.13 -7.84
CA GLU A 53 20.57 -1.02 -7.92
C GLU A 53 21.22 -1.15 -9.28
N ARG A 54 22.41 -1.75 -9.31
CA ARG A 54 23.12 -2.08 -10.57
C ARG A 54 22.45 -3.21 -11.36
N SER A 55 21.60 -4.01 -10.71
CA SER A 55 20.92 -5.15 -11.31
C SER A 55 19.48 -4.80 -11.67
N GLN A 56 19.11 -4.99 -12.95
CA GLN A 56 17.73 -4.80 -13.42
C GLN A 56 16.75 -5.69 -12.65
N GLN A 57 17.12 -6.94 -12.35
CA GLN A 57 16.26 -7.86 -11.59
C GLN A 57 15.97 -7.33 -10.18
N ARG A 58 16.98 -6.73 -9.53
CA ARG A 58 16.78 -6.16 -8.19
C ARG A 58 15.89 -4.92 -8.25
N ASN A 59 16.08 -4.06 -9.25
CA ASN A 59 15.19 -2.92 -9.49
C ASN A 59 13.75 -3.37 -9.80
N ARG A 60 13.54 -4.46 -10.56
CA ARG A 60 12.19 -5.02 -10.78
C ARG A 60 11.52 -5.40 -9.47
N GLN A 61 12.22 -6.11 -8.57
CA GLN A 61 11.68 -6.48 -7.27
C GLN A 61 11.28 -5.27 -6.43
N VAL A 62 12.13 -4.24 -6.41
CA VAL A 62 11.85 -2.99 -5.68
C VAL A 62 10.67 -2.24 -6.30
N ALA A 63 10.59 -2.16 -7.62
CA ALA A 63 9.50 -1.50 -8.34
C ALA A 63 8.15 -2.19 -8.07
N VAL A 64 8.11 -3.53 -8.11
CA VAL A 64 6.91 -4.31 -7.75
C VAL A 64 6.51 -4.05 -6.30
N HIS A 65 7.46 -4.08 -5.36
CA HIS A 65 7.16 -3.84 -3.96
C HIS A 65 6.54 -2.45 -3.74
N ARG A 66 7.15 -1.41 -4.34
CA ARG A 66 6.62 -0.03 -4.31
C ARG A 66 5.23 0.06 -4.93
N LEU A 67 5.01 -0.60 -6.07
CA LEU A 67 3.70 -0.64 -6.72
C LEU A 67 2.65 -1.25 -5.80
N ARG A 68 2.96 -2.37 -5.14
CA ARG A 68 2.03 -3.00 -4.20
C ARG A 68 1.69 -2.10 -3.02
N CYS A 69 2.66 -1.38 -2.45
CA CYS A 69 2.40 -0.40 -1.39
C CYS A 69 1.53 0.77 -1.86
N ALA A 70 1.77 1.28 -3.07
CA ALA A 70 0.95 2.34 -3.65
C ALA A 70 -0.48 1.85 -3.91
N LEU A 71 -0.63 0.66 -4.52
CA LEU A 71 -1.93 0.03 -4.71
C LEU A 71 -2.66 -0.16 -3.38
N ALA A 72 -1.97 -0.57 -2.30
CA ALA A 72 -2.57 -0.78 -0.99
C ALA A 72 -3.25 0.46 -0.40
N VAL A 73 -2.81 1.67 -0.77
CA VAL A 73 -3.32 2.94 -0.25
C VAL A 73 -4.27 3.63 -1.24
N ASP A 74 -3.91 3.61 -2.52
CA ASP A 74 -4.56 4.43 -3.55
C ASP A 74 -5.54 3.65 -4.43
N TYR A 75 -5.49 2.31 -4.43
CA TYR A 75 -6.45 1.51 -5.18
C TYR A 75 -7.79 1.46 -4.48
N ARG A 76 -8.83 2.05 -5.09
CA ARG A 76 -10.19 2.08 -4.54
C ARG A 76 -11.21 1.21 -5.29
N GLY A 77 -10.73 0.41 -6.24
CA GLY A 77 -11.58 -0.28 -7.22
C GLY A 77 -11.98 0.70 -8.32
N SER A 78 -11.53 0.42 -9.54
CA SER A 78 -11.96 1.17 -10.72
C SER A 78 -13.47 1.00 -10.84
N SER A 79 -14.19 2.07 -10.53
CA SER A 79 -15.65 2.17 -10.68
C SER A 79 -15.95 2.37 -12.16
N GLU A 80 -15.60 1.38 -12.97
CA GLU A 80 -15.81 1.38 -14.43
C GLU A 80 -16.37 0.03 -14.84
N GLU A 81 -17.57 -0.29 -14.33
CA GLU A 81 -18.61 -0.89 -15.16
C GLU A 81 -19.95 -0.18 -14.85
N GLU A 82 -20.29 0.71 -15.78
CA GLU A 82 -21.63 1.08 -16.25
C GLU A 82 -22.55 2.00 -15.41
N GLY A 83 -22.99 3.07 -16.07
CA GLY A 83 -24.05 3.93 -15.60
C GLY A 83 -25.38 3.20 -15.48
N SER A 84 -25.88 3.06 -14.26
CA SER A 84 -27.31 3.01 -13.96
C SER A 84 -27.50 3.19 -12.47
N GLY A 85 -28.36 4.14 -12.09
CA GLY A 85 -28.58 4.53 -10.71
C GLY A 85 -28.98 3.35 -9.83
N LYS A 86 -28.07 3.00 -8.91
CA LYS A 86 -28.29 2.46 -7.57
C LYS A 86 -26.94 2.50 -6.87
N ALA A 87 -26.87 3.11 -5.69
CA ALA A 87 -25.66 3.09 -4.85
C ALA A 87 -25.26 1.64 -4.56
N GLY A 88 -24.40 1.10 -5.40
CA GLY A 88 -23.89 -0.27 -5.31
C GLY A 88 -22.95 -0.35 -4.12
N LYS A 89 -23.43 -0.99 -3.04
CA LYS A 89 -22.61 -1.34 -1.88
C LYS A 89 -21.32 -2.03 -2.35
N PRO A 90 -20.15 -1.70 -1.75
CA PRO A 90 -18.93 -2.42 -2.03
C PRO A 90 -19.12 -3.91 -1.69
N THR A 91 -18.83 -4.77 -2.67
CA THR A 91 -19.00 -6.23 -2.57
C THR A 91 -17.99 -6.83 -1.58
N PRO A 92 -18.43 -7.72 -0.68
CA PRO A 92 -17.65 -8.21 0.44
C PRO A 92 -16.74 -9.37 0.01
N SER A 93 -15.48 -9.33 0.44
CA SER A 93 -14.57 -10.50 0.49
C SER A 93 -13.18 -10.12 1.03
N ALA A 94 -12.83 -8.82 1.04
CA ALA A 94 -11.71 -8.28 1.82
C ALA A 94 -12.20 -7.45 3.03
N GLU A 95 -13.31 -6.71 2.87
CA GLU A 95 -13.93 -5.96 3.98
C GLU A 95 -14.53 -6.88 5.07
N GLU A 96 -15.07 -8.05 4.72
CA GLU A 96 -15.59 -9.01 5.71
C GLU A 96 -14.50 -9.56 6.65
N LEU A 97 -13.28 -9.79 6.15
CA LEU A 97 -12.12 -10.14 6.99
C LEU A 97 -11.60 -8.93 7.78
N ALA A 98 -11.68 -7.74 7.20
CA ALA A 98 -11.37 -6.48 7.87
C ALA A 98 -12.45 -6.07 8.89
N LEU A 99 -13.53 -6.84 9.07
CA LEU A 99 -14.56 -6.66 10.09
C LEU A 99 -14.49 -7.72 11.20
N SER A 100 -13.68 -8.77 11.03
CA SER A 100 -13.46 -9.79 12.05
C SER A 100 -12.69 -9.19 13.25
N PRO A 101 -13.16 -9.41 14.48
CA PRO A 101 -12.39 -9.07 15.69
C PRO A 101 -11.03 -9.78 15.64
N GLY A 102 -9.94 -9.03 15.83
CA GLY A 102 -8.59 -9.58 15.83
C GLY A 102 -7.92 -9.74 14.47
N GLY A 103 -8.50 -9.25 13.36
CA GLY A 103 -7.87 -9.16 12.03
C GLY A 103 -7.63 -10.51 11.33
N SER A 104 -6.97 -10.49 10.17
CA SER A 104 -6.66 -11.69 9.38
C SER A 104 -5.60 -12.58 10.05
N GLU A 105 -5.46 -13.83 9.57
CA GLU A 105 -4.36 -14.72 9.98
C GLU A 105 -2.98 -14.09 9.75
N LEU A 106 -2.85 -13.32 8.65
CA LEU A 106 -1.63 -12.59 8.35
C LEU A 106 -1.38 -11.50 9.40
N TRP A 107 -2.41 -10.74 9.78
CA TRP A 107 -2.30 -9.76 10.85
C TRP A 107 -1.88 -10.39 12.17
N GLN A 108 -2.52 -11.50 12.57
CA GLN A 108 -2.21 -12.21 13.82
C GLN A 108 -0.76 -12.73 13.85
N LYS A 109 -0.20 -13.13 12.71
CA LYS A 109 1.22 -13.52 12.60
C LYS A 109 2.19 -12.38 12.94
N TYR A 110 1.82 -11.13 12.62
CA TYR A 110 2.70 -9.96 12.76
C TYR A 110 2.36 -9.06 13.96
N CYS A 111 1.14 -9.16 14.49
CA CYS A 111 0.71 -8.50 15.70
C CYS A 111 0.79 -9.46 16.90
N LEU A 112 1.90 -9.40 17.63
CA LEU A 112 2.14 -10.27 18.79
C LEU A 112 1.99 -9.47 20.08
N SER A 113 1.03 -9.86 20.91
CA SER A 113 0.70 -9.18 22.18
C SER A 113 0.49 -7.66 21.98
N GLY A 114 -0.22 -7.29 20.92
CA GLY A 114 -0.51 -5.91 20.55
C GLY A 114 0.65 -5.11 19.97
N ARG A 115 1.82 -5.71 19.73
CA ARG A 115 2.96 -5.07 19.05
C ARG A 115 3.05 -5.53 17.59
N ILE A 116 3.17 -4.56 16.69
CA ILE A 116 3.31 -4.81 15.25
C ILE A 116 4.81 -4.97 14.93
N ARG A 117 5.21 -6.13 14.39
CA ARG A 117 6.62 -6.48 14.14
C ARG A 117 6.87 -6.79 12.67
N ILE A 118 6.98 -5.77 11.84
CA ILE A 118 7.27 -5.93 10.42
C ILE A 118 8.11 -4.76 9.88
N SER A 119 9.01 -5.05 8.94
CA SER A 119 9.79 -4.04 8.21
C SER A 119 9.15 -3.73 6.86
N GLU A 120 9.43 -2.54 6.31
CA GLU A 120 8.99 -2.15 4.96
C GLU A 120 9.36 -3.19 3.91
N THR A 121 10.58 -3.72 3.99
CA THR A 121 11.15 -4.68 3.03
C THR A 121 10.51 -6.07 3.04
N ASN A 122 9.60 -6.36 3.98
CA ASN A 122 8.97 -7.67 4.09
C ASN A 122 7.96 -7.90 2.94
N GLU A 123 7.91 -9.13 2.41
CA GLU A 123 7.00 -9.47 1.31
C GLU A 123 5.51 -9.30 1.64
N HIS A 124 5.16 -9.46 2.92
CA HIS A 124 3.79 -9.36 3.43
C HIS A 124 3.41 -7.92 3.82
N PHE A 125 4.38 -7.00 3.87
CA PHE A 125 4.13 -5.61 4.27
C PHE A 125 3.05 -4.93 3.41
N PRO A 126 3.07 -5.02 2.06
CA PRO A 126 2.03 -4.39 1.24
C PRO A 126 0.63 -4.97 1.46
N SER A 127 0.52 -6.27 1.75
CA SER A 127 -0.77 -6.92 2.04
C SER A 127 -1.33 -6.47 3.39
N LEU A 128 -0.48 -6.41 4.42
CA LEU A 128 -0.84 -5.88 5.72
C LEU A 128 -1.18 -4.39 5.66
N LEU A 129 -0.45 -3.62 4.87
CA LEU A 129 -0.74 -2.22 4.63
C LEU A 129 -2.14 -2.05 4.05
N ALA A 130 -2.51 -2.85 3.04
CA ALA A 130 -3.84 -2.80 2.43
C ALA A 130 -4.95 -3.18 3.43
N GLU A 131 -4.74 -4.23 4.21
CA GLU A 131 -5.68 -4.66 5.25
C GLU A 131 -5.90 -3.59 6.32
N LEU A 132 -4.80 -3.08 6.90
CA LEU A 132 -4.86 -2.06 7.96
C LEU A 132 -5.44 -0.76 7.45
N PHE A 133 -5.05 -0.35 6.25
CA PHE A 133 -5.56 0.87 5.66
C PHE A 133 -7.06 0.75 5.36
N GLY A 134 -7.51 -0.39 4.81
CA GLY A 134 -8.94 -0.70 4.64
C GLY A 134 -9.71 -0.69 5.97
N ALA A 135 -9.14 -1.30 7.01
CA ALA A 135 -9.71 -1.31 8.37
C ALA A 135 -9.89 0.11 8.94
N VAL A 136 -8.87 0.97 8.81
CA VAL A 136 -8.94 2.37 9.24
C VAL A 136 -10.00 3.15 8.46
N MET A 137 -10.12 2.91 7.16
CA MET A 137 -11.14 3.55 6.32
C MET A 137 -12.56 3.11 6.71
N ALA A 138 -12.75 1.81 6.99
CA ALA A 138 -14.02 1.27 7.45
C ALA A 138 -14.43 1.81 8.83
N ASP A 139 -13.46 2.10 9.70
CA ASP A 139 -13.67 2.72 11.00
C ASP A 139 -13.73 4.26 10.95
N GLY A 140 -13.88 4.85 9.75
CA GLY A 140 -14.06 6.29 9.60
C GLY A 140 -12.83 7.10 9.99
N LEU A 141 -11.63 6.54 9.76
CA LEU A 141 -10.34 7.12 10.13
C LEU A 141 -10.08 7.19 11.64
N ASP A 142 -10.88 6.47 12.45
CA ASP A 142 -10.62 6.37 13.88
C ASP A 142 -9.61 5.26 14.21
N LEU A 143 -8.35 5.68 14.38
CA LEU A 143 -7.26 4.79 14.76
C LEU A 143 -7.44 4.15 16.15
N SER A 144 -8.18 4.78 17.06
CA SER A 144 -8.40 4.22 18.39
C SER A 144 -9.35 3.02 18.31
N LYS A 145 -10.49 3.22 17.63
CA LYS A 145 -11.46 2.16 17.33
C LYS A 145 -10.82 1.01 16.53
N THR A 146 -10.04 1.35 15.50
CA THR A 146 -9.34 0.35 14.68
C THR A 146 -8.35 -0.45 15.53
N ALA A 147 -7.58 0.22 16.40
CA ALA A 147 -6.59 -0.43 17.25
C ALA A 147 -7.22 -1.40 18.25
N GLU A 148 -8.31 -0.99 18.91
CA GLU A 148 -9.08 -1.84 19.82
C GLU A 148 -9.56 -3.11 19.11
N ARG A 149 -10.16 -2.94 17.94
CA ARG A 149 -10.69 -4.05 17.14
C ARG A 149 -9.63 -5.04 16.68
N LEU A 150 -8.43 -4.55 16.38
CA LEU A 150 -7.30 -5.37 15.93
C LEU A 150 -6.40 -5.87 17.07
N GLY A 151 -6.74 -5.57 18.33
CA GLY A 151 -5.95 -5.97 19.50
C GLY A 151 -4.58 -5.32 19.58
N THR A 152 -4.43 -4.08 19.09
CA THR A 152 -3.20 -3.28 19.15
C THR A 152 -3.46 -1.90 19.78
N THR A 153 -2.53 -0.95 19.65
CA THR A 153 -2.69 0.42 20.14
C THR A 153 -2.61 1.42 19.00
N SER A 154 -3.28 2.56 19.13
CA SER A 154 -3.26 3.64 18.13
C SER A 154 -1.83 4.13 17.83
N THR A 155 -0.96 4.17 18.84
CA THR A 155 0.47 4.45 18.68
C THR A 155 1.18 3.44 17.79
N GLN A 156 0.83 2.15 17.87
CA GLN A 156 1.40 1.11 17.00
C GLN A 156 0.92 1.27 15.57
N LEU A 157 -0.36 1.59 15.34
CA LEU A 157 -0.88 1.89 14.01
C LEU A 157 -0.17 3.11 13.39
N VAL A 158 -0.01 4.19 14.15
CA VAL A 158 0.74 5.37 13.70
C VAL A 158 2.18 5.00 13.34
N LYS A 159 2.87 4.24 14.19
CA LYS A 159 4.23 3.74 13.91
C LYS A 159 4.29 2.90 12.64
N PHE A 160 3.31 2.01 12.43
CA PHE A 160 3.23 1.17 11.24
C PHE A 160 3.04 2.03 9.97
N PHE A 161 2.07 2.95 9.95
CA PHE A 161 1.86 3.83 8.80
C PHE A 161 3.02 4.80 8.57
N SER A 162 3.81 5.11 9.61
CA SER A 162 5.03 5.92 9.47
C SER A 162 6.13 5.21 8.68
N ILE A 163 6.07 3.88 8.54
CA ILE A 163 6.99 3.10 7.68
C ILE A 163 6.75 3.47 6.21
N TYR A 164 5.50 3.71 5.81
CA TYR A 164 5.12 4.13 4.46
C TYR A 164 4.37 5.49 4.48
N PRO A 165 5.10 6.63 4.44
CA PRO A 165 4.53 7.96 4.61
C PRO A 165 3.29 8.30 3.75
N PRO A 166 3.17 7.85 2.47
CA PRO A 166 1.97 8.13 1.68
C PRO A 166 0.66 7.65 2.34
N ALA A 167 0.69 6.56 3.13
CA ALA A 167 -0.49 6.11 3.88
C ALA A 167 -0.94 7.15 4.92
N LEU A 168 0.01 7.75 5.67
CA LEU A 168 -0.31 8.80 6.64
C LEU A 168 -0.84 10.06 5.97
N VAL A 169 -0.26 10.44 4.82
CA VAL A 169 -0.74 11.57 4.03
C VAL A 169 -2.21 11.35 3.66
N ARG A 170 -2.55 10.15 3.19
CA ARG A 170 -3.93 9.82 2.79
C ARG A 170 -4.91 9.79 3.96
N ILE A 171 -4.50 9.28 5.14
CA ILE A 171 -5.29 9.33 6.37
C ILE A 171 -5.53 10.78 6.80
N ASN A 172 -4.48 11.60 6.83
CA ASN A 172 -4.57 13.01 7.20
C ASN A 172 -5.45 13.81 6.23
N GLN A 173 -5.37 13.55 4.93
CA GLN A 173 -6.27 14.15 3.94
C GLN A 173 -7.74 13.81 4.25
N GLY A 174 -8.05 12.55 4.52
CA GLY A 174 -9.40 12.14 4.88
C GLY A 174 -9.89 12.77 6.20
N LEU A 175 -9.01 12.96 7.18
CA LEU A 175 -9.35 13.66 8.42
C LEU A 175 -9.69 15.13 8.16
N VAL A 176 -8.88 15.81 7.34
CA VAL A 176 -9.11 17.20 6.96
C VAL A 176 -10.40 17.36 6.16
N GLU A 177 -10.69 16.43 5.25
CA GLU A 177 -11.96 16.39 4.49
C GLU A 177 -13.17 16.24 5.41
N GLN A 178 -13.03 15.54 6.54
CA GLN A 178 -14.05 15.41 7.58
C GLN A 178 -14.05 16.57 8.60
N GLY A 179 -13.18 17.57 8.43
CA GLY A 179 -13.08 18.72 9.33
C GLY A 179 -12.26 18.48 10.60
N PHE A 180 -11.53 17.37 10.69
CA PHE A 180 -10.63 17.06 11.81
C PHE A 180 -9.19 17.52 11.55
N SER A 181 -8.45 17.79 12.62
CA SER A 181 -7.02 18.08 12.55
C SER A 181 -6.21 16.83 12.16
N PRO A 182 -5.10 17.00 11.41
CA PRO A 182 -4.22 15.89 11.07
C PRO A 182 -3.60 15.28 12.33
N ARG A 183 -3.52 13.94 12.39
CA ARG A 183 -3.08 13.22 13.60
C ARG A 183 -1.55 13.19 13.77
N VAL A 184 -0.79 13.35 12.68
CA VAL A 184 0.68 13.37 12.70
C VAL A 184 1.16 14.39 11.67
N ALA A 185 2.14 15.23 12.03
CA ALA A 185 2.83 16.05 11.04
C ALA A 185 3.49 15.13 10.01
N ALA A 186 3.21 15.33 8.72
CA ALA A 186 3.94 14.63 7.66
C ALA A 186 5.44 14.86 7.93
N SER A 187 6.17 13.80 8.27
CA SER A 187 7.60 13.89 8.49
C SER A 187 8.21 14.41 7.20
N LYS A 188 8.74 15.64 7.24
CA LYS A 188 9.55 16.21 6.16
C LYS A 188 10.79 15.32 6.04
N ARG A 189 10.81 14.43 5.06
CA ARG A 189 12.05 13.85 4.55
C ARG A 189 12.57 14.74 3.43
#